data_AF-A0A8I0N6A7-F1
#
_entry.id   AF-A0A8I0N6A7-F1
#
_cell.length_a   1.000
_cell.length_b   1.000
_cell.length_c   1.000
_cell.angle_alpha   90.00
_cell.angle_beta   90.00
_cell.angle_gamma   90.00
#
_symmetry.space_group_name_H-M   'P 1'
#
loop_
_entity.id
_entity.type
_entity.pdbx_description
1 polymer ?
#
loop_
_entity_poly.entity_id
_entity_poly.type
_entity_poly.pdbx_seq_one_letter_code
_entity_poly.pdbx_strand_id
1 'polypeptide(L)'
;MPSKELIAQAAKAMEERRKELIAQPLSRIYPQLAEAAAGAILAALQEPTEGMREAGIEAIDDNWERGVMRPAANSSLTCWRAMLAASALGEQSE
;
A
#
# COMPACT_ATOMS: atom_id res chain seq x y z
N MET A 1 -1.84 3.14 -4.98
CA MET A 1 -3.26 3.46 -4.71
C MET A 1 -3.35 4.82 -4.03
N PRO A 2 -4.04 5.82 -4.62
CA PRO A 2 -4.23 7.13 -3.99
C PRO A 2 -4.89 6.99 -2.62
N SER A 3 -4.52 7.84 -1.67
CA SER A 3 -5.04 7.79 -0.29
C SER A 3 -6.58 7.75 -0.23
N LYS A 4 -7.26 8.43 -1.16
CA LYS A 4 -8.72 8.43 -1.30
C LYS A 4 -9.31 7.06 -1.66
N GLU A 5 -8.67 6.32 -2.56
CA GLU A 5 -9.09 4.96 -2.94
C GLU A 5 -8.89 3.97 -1.78
N LEU A 6 -7.81 4.15 -1.03
CA LEU A 6 -7.48 3.36 0.16
C LEU A 6 -8.53 3.55 1.27
N ILE A 7 -8.93 4.79 1.52
CA ILE A 7 -10.02 5.13 2.45
C ILE A 7 -11.36 4.55 1.96
N ALA A 8 -11.64 4.62 0.66
CA ALA A 8 -12.86 4.06 0.09
C ALA A 8 -12.92 2.52 0.24
N GLN A 9 -11.80 1.82 0.05
CA GLN A 9 -11.71 0.38 0.29
C GLN A 9 -11.92 0.04 1.77
N ALA A 10 -11.28 0.78 2.68
CA ALA A 10 -11.45 0.59 4.11
C ALA A 10 -12.92 0.80 4.55
N ALA A 11 -13.55 1.87 4.05
CA ALA A 11 -14.96 2.16 4.31
C ALA A 11 -15.88 1.05 3.79
N LYS A 12 -15.63 0.55 2.57
CA LYS A 12 -16.38 -0.58 2.00
C LYS A 12 -16.22 -1.85 2.83
N ALA A 13 -15.01 -2.15 3.28
CA ALA A 13 -14.74 -3.32 4.13
C ALA A 13 -15.48 -3.22 5.48
N MET A 14 -15.51 -2.04 6.09
CA MET A 14 -16.32 -1.78 7.28
C MET A 14 -17.81 -1.98 7.01
N GLU A 15 -18.32 -1.50 5.88
CA GLU A 15 -19.74 -1.62 5.54
C GLU A 15 -20.16 -3.07 5.30
N GLU A 16 -19.37 -3.86 4.59
CA GLU A 16 -19.62 -5.30 4.44
C GLU A 16 -19.59 -6.01 5.80
N ARG A 17 -18.58 -5.72 6.64
CA ARG A 17 -18.50 -6.31 7.97
C ARG A 17 -19.68 -5.89 8.86
N ARG A 18 -20.18 -4.66 8.72
CA ARG A 18 -21.35 -4.18 9.47
C ARG A 18 -22.61 -4.98 9.15
N LYS A 19 -22.82 -5.40 7.90
CA LYS A 19 -24.00 -6.21 7.50
C LYS A 19 -24.05 -7.54 8.26
N GLU A 20 -22.92 -8.11 8.59
CA GLU A 20 -22.80 -9.37 9.35
C GLU A 20 -23.01 -9.18 10.86
N LEU A 21 -22.98 -7.93 11.34
CA LEU A 21 -22.99 -7.58 12.76
C LEU A 21 -24.25 -6.83 13.21
N ILE A 22 -25.29 -6.75 12.37
CA ILE A 22 -26.50 -5.93 12.58
C ILE A 22 -27.17 -6.16 13.95
N ALA A 23 -27.11 -7.38 14.49
CA ALA A 23 -27.72 -7.75 15.77
C ALA A 23 -26.78 -7.70 16.98
N GLN A 24 -25.53 -7.26 16.82
CA GLN A 24 -24.54 -7.26 17.89
C GLN A 24 -24.53 -5.94 18.69
N PRO A 25 -24.16 -5.95 19.98
CA PRO A 25 -23.98 -4.72 20.74
C PRO A 25 -22.81 -3.89 20.20
N LEU A 26 -22.94 -2.56 20.27
CA LEU A 26 -21.94 -1.61 19.75
C LEU A 26 -20.52 -1.86 20.27
N SER A 27 -20.38 -2.28 21.54
CA SER A 27 -19.10 -2.63 22.15
C SER A 27 -18.34 -3.75 21.42
N ARG A 28 -19.08 -4.62 20.70
CA ARG A 28 -18.52 -5.72 19.91
C ARG A 28 -18.41 -5.38 18.43
N ILE A 29 -19.16 -4.38 17.96
CA ILE A 29 -19.14 -3.92 16.56
C ILE A 29 -17.86 -3.12 16.28
N TYR A 30 -17.54 -2.11 17.08
CA TYR A 30 -16.43 -1.20 16.76
C TYR A 30 -15.07 -1.88 16.60
N PRO A 31 -14.65 -2.82 17.47
CA PRO A 31 -13.40 -3.54 17.27
C PRO A 31 -13.36 -4.33 15.96
N GLN A 32 -14.47 -4.97 15.58
CA GLN A 32 -14.55 -5.77 14.35
C GLN A 32 -14.56 -4.92 13.09
N LEU A 33 -15.16 -3.72 13.14
CA LEU A 33 -15.09 -2.76 12.04
C LEU A 33 -13.66 -2.22 11.88
N ALA A 34 -12.97 -1.93 12.98
CA ALA A 34 -11.59 -1.48 12.95
C ALA A 34 -10.65 -2.56 12.37
N GLU A 35 -10.86 -3.82 12.73
CA GLU A 35 -10.12 -4.95 12.17
C GLU A 35 -10.36 -5.10 10.66
N ALA A 36 -11.61 -4.97 10.20
CA ALA A 36 -11.94 -5.00 8.78
C ALA A 36 -11.27 -3.86 7.98
N ALA A 37 -11.29 -2.63 8.52
CA ALA A 37 -10.62 -1.49 7.91
C ALA A 37 -9.09 -1.70 7.84
N ALA A 38 -8.48 -2.12 8.94
CA ALA A 38 -7.05 -2.38 9.02
C ALA A 38 -6.63 -3.50 8.06
N GLY A 39 -7.39 -4.58 7.98
CA GLY A 39 -7.15 -5.69 7.04
C GLY A 39 -7.20 -5.23 5.58
N ALA A 40 -8.19 -4.41 5.22
CA ALA A 40 -8.28 -3.84 3.87
C ALA A 40 -7.10 -2.91 3.54
N ILE A 41 -6.69 -2.06 4.49
CA ILE A 41 -5.53 -1.18 4.33
C ILE A 41 -4.24 -2.01 4.16
N LEU A 42 -4.04 -3.03 4.99
CA LEU A 42 -2.87 -3.90 4.91
C LEU A 42 -2.82 -4.68 3.58
N ALA A 43 -3.95 -5.23 3.14
CA ALA A 43 -4.05 -5.92 1.85
C ALA A 43 -3.75 -4.98 0.68
N ALA A 44 -4.24 -3.74 0.72
CA ALA A 44 -3.96 -2.72 -0.29
C ALA A 44 -2.49 -2.26 -0.30
N LEU A 45 -1.76 -2.43 0.80
CA LEU A 45 -0.35 -2.09 0.93
C LEU A 45 0.59 -3.27 0.61
N GLN A 46 0.09 -4.50 0.51
CA GLN A 46 0.93 -5.70 0.46
C GLN A 46 1.51 -6.04 -0.92
N GLU A 47 0.98 -5.49 -2.01
CA GLU A 47 1.57 -5.70 -3.34
C GLU A 47 1.94 -4.39 -4.03
N PRO A 48 3.21 -4.24 -4.47
CA PRO A 48 3.58 -3.17 -5.37
C PRO A 48 2.74 -3.26 -6.63
N THR A 49 2.16 -2.13 -7.05
CA THR A 49 1.51 -2.06 -8.36
C THR A 49 2.51 -2.31 -9.47
N GLU A 50 2.04 -2.63 -10.68
CA GLU A 50 2.94 -2.88 -11.82
C GLU A 50 3.87 -1.70 -12.10
N GLY A 51 3.35 -0.46 -12.10
CA GLY A 51 4.19 0.74 -12.27
C GLY A 51 5.20 0.95 -11.15
N MET A 52 4.89 0.51 -9.92
CA MET A 52 5.89 0.52 -8.84
C MET A 52 7.00 -0.49 -9.14
N ARG A 53 6.65 -1.72 -9.58
CA ARG A 53 7.64 -2.73 -9.97
C ARG A 53 8.52 -2.26 -11.12
N GLU A 54 7.93 -1.69 -12.16
CA GLU A 54 8.65 -1.13 -13.31
C GLU A 54 9.64 -0.04 -12.88
N ALA A 55 9.22 0.92 -12.05
CA ALA A 55 10.11 1.95 -11.52
C ALA A 55 11.26 1.36 -10.68
N GLY A 56 10.98 0.29 -9.92
CA GLY A 56 12.00 -0.44 -9.18
C GLY A 56 13.02 -1.14 -10.06
N ILE A 57 12.58 -1.69 -11.21
CA ILE A 57 13.44 -2.34 -12.21
C ILE A 57 14.29 -1.30 -12.94
N GLU A 58 13.67 -0.23 -13.43
CA GLU A 58 14.37 0.87 -14.12
C GLU A 58 15.48 1.46 -13.24
N ALA A 59 15.20 1.67 -11.95
CA ALA A 59 16.20 2.16 -11.00
C ALA A 59 17.38 1.19 -10.78
N ILE A 60 17.19 -0.11 -10.98
CA ILE A 60 18.27 -1.11 -10.92
C ILE A 60 19.09 -1.05 -12.21
N ASP A 61 18.44 -1.00 -13.37
CA ASP A 61 19.07 -0.95 -14.69
C ASP A 61 19.90 0.33 -14.87
N ASP A 62 19.37 1.49 -14.46
CA ASP A 62 20.08 2.77 -14.48
C ASP A 62 21.39 2.75 -13.67
N ASN A 63 21.37 2.07 -12.52
CA ASN A 63 22.54 1.93 -11.66
C ASN A 63 23.57 0.93 -12.23
N TRP A 64 23.10 -0.06 -12.97
CA TRP A 64 23.94 -0.99 -13.71
C TRP A 64 24.67 -0.27 -14.84
N GLU A 65 23.95 0.47 -15.69
CA GLU A 65 24.52 1.21 -16.83
C GLU A 65 25.56 2.26 -16.39
N ARG A 66 25.31 2.92 -15.24
CA ARG A 66 26.23 3.92 -14.68
C ARG A 66 27.42 3.33 -13.91
N GLY A 67 27.53 2.01 -13.80
CA GLY A 67 28.61 1.33 -13.08
C GLY A 67 28.63 1.60 -11.57
N VAL A 68 27.51 2.04 -10.99
CA VAL A 68 27.35 2.40 -9.56
C VAL A 68 26.71 1.29 -8.73
N MET A 69 26.43 0.13 -9.32
CA MET A 69 26.00 -1.10 -8.64
C MET A 69 27.02 -1.54 -7.58
N ARG A 70 26.86 -1.03 -6.35
CA ARG A 70 27.49 -1.51 -5.11
C ARG A 70 26.59 -2.58 -4.45
N PRO A 71 27.05 -3.32 -3.42
CA PRO A 71 26.45 -4.59 -2.98
C PRO A 71 24.93 -4.54 -2.83
N ALA A 72 24.27 -5.69 -3.02
CA ALA A 72 22.81 -5.89 -3.09
C ALA A 72 21.91 -5.09 -2.11
N ALA A 73 22.46 -4.62 -0.98
CA ALA A 73 21.79 -3.69 -0.07
C ALA A 73 21.48 -2.31 -0.70
N ASN A 74 22.37 -1.75 -1.52
CA ASN A 74 22.15 -0.45 -2.18
C ASN A 74 21.17 -0.53 -3.34
N SER A 75 21.17 -1.64 -4.10
CA SER A 75 20.19 -1.86 -5.18
C SER A 75 18.78 -2.07 -4.61
N SER A 76 18.65 -2.77 -3.49
CA SER A 76 17.36 -2.98 -2.81
C SER A 76 16.76 -1.67 -2.26
N LEU A 77 17.57 -0.81 -1.64
CA LEU A 77 17.10 0.48 -1.12
C LEU A 77 16.68 1.44 -2.25
N THR A 78 17.42 1.43 -3.36
CA THR A 78 17.14 2.31 -4.51
C THR A 78 15.88 1.85 -5.24
N CYS A 79 15.74 0.54 -5.45
CA CYS A 79 14.53 -0.09 -5.94
C CYS A 79 13.32 0.26 -5.06
N TRP A 80 13.42 0.10 -3.74
CA TRP A 80 12.37 0.46 -2.79
C TRP A 80 11.98 1.94 -2.86
N ARG A 81 12.95 2.85 -2.95
CA ARG A 81 12.68 4.29 -3.06
C ARG A 81 11.99 4.65 -4.37
N ALA A 82 12.38 4.03 -5.48
CA ALA A 82 11.74 4.22 -6.78
C ALA A 82 10.30 3.68 -6.77
N MET A 83 10.08 2.49 -6.23
CA MET A 83 8.75 1.91 -6.00
C MET A 83 7.88 2.83 -5.14
N LEU A 84 8.43 3.40 -4.07
CA LEU A 84 7.72 4.35 -3.21
C LEU A 84 7.39 5.67 -3.92
N ALA A 85 8.31 6.22 -4.73
CA ALA A 85 8.07 7.44 -5.49
C ALA A 85 6.99 7.25 -6.56
N ALA A 86 6.92 6.05 -7.16
CA ALA A 86 5.85 5.64 -8.06
C ALA A 86 4.55 5.24 -7.33
N SER A 87 4.57 5.14 -6.00
CA SER A 87 3.37 4.89 -5.21
C SER A 87 2.52 6.15 -5.15
N ALA A 88 1.21 6.00 -5.31
CA ALA A 88 0.24 7.07 -5.08
C ALA A 88 0.11 7.52 -3.61
N LEU A 89 0.99 7.04 -2.72
CA LEU A 89 1.27 7.64 -1.40
C LEU A 89 2.23 8.83 -1.48
N GLY A 90 2.90 9.07 -2.62
CA GLY A 90 3.75 10.25 -2.87
C GLY A 90 2.96 11.54 -3.13
N GLU A 91 1.70 11.44 -3.57
CA GLU A 91 0.75 12.56 -3.61
C GLU A 91 0.13 12.77 -2.22
N GLN A 92 0.97 13.06 -1.22
CA GLN A 92 0.48 13.65 0.03
C GLN A 92 0.29 15.16 -0.18
N SER A 93 -0.99 15.53 -0.37
CA SER A 93 -1.59 16.87 -0.25
C SER A 93 -1.10 17.98 -1.19
N GLU A 94 -2.01 18.43 -2.06
CA GLU A 94 -2.44 19.84 -2.00
C GLU A 94 -3.59 19.99 -1.00
#